data_AF-A0A6N6SBQ7-F1
#
_entry.id   AF-A0A6N6SBQ7-F1
#
_cell.length_a   1.000
_cell.length_b   1.000
_cell.length_c   1.000
_cell.angle_alpha   90.00
_cell.angle_beta   90.00
_cell.angle_gamma   90.00
#
_symmetry.space_group_name_H-M   'P 1'
#
loop_
_entity.id
_entity.type
_entity.pdbx_description
1 polymer ?
#
loop_
_entity_poly.entity_id
_entity_poly.type
_entity_poly.pdbx_seq_one_letter_code
_entity_poly.pdbx_strand_id
1 'polypeptide(L)'
;MPTDPPCVILAGGQALRMGGGDKGLLPLGSGRVIDHVIARLAPQCGALAINANGDPARFAEFSLPVLADPVPGQPGPLAGILAAMDWAAGLGAGVVVTAAADSPFLPRDLVARLVAATTEGGAVAESPDGTGRMRAHPTRPVRA
;
A
#
# COMPACT_ATOMS: atom_id res chain seq x y z
N MET A 1 13.87 18.07 10.53
CA MET A 1 13.91 16.60 10.41
C MET A 1 12.83 16.25 9.42
N PRO A 2 13.04 15.39 8.40
CA PRO A 2 11.90 15.05 7.58
C PRO A 2 10.94 14.29 8.49
N THR A 3 9.79 14.92 8.71
CA THR A 3 8.57 14.31 9.22
C THR A 3 8.40 12.95 8.56
N ASP A 4 8.02 11.93 9.33
CA ASP A 4 7.77 10.59 8.80
C ASP A 4 6.93 10.69 7.52
N PRO A 5 7.33 10.01 6.43
CA PRO A 5 6.70 10.21 5.13
C PRO A 5 5.21 9.80 5.19
N PRO A 6 4.36 10.40 4.35
CA PRO A 6 3.02 9.89 4.15
C PRO A 6 3.08 8.46 3.60
N CYS A 7 2.12 7.64 4.02
CA CYS A 7 1.99 6.26 3.60
C CYS A 7 0.62 5.99 2.99
N VAL A 8 0.57 5.11 1.99
CA VAL A 8 -0.68 4.72 1.34
C VAL A 8 -0.79 3.20 1.25
N ILE A 9 -1.91 2.67 1.74
CA ILE A 9 -2.26 1.26 1.61
C ILE A 9 -2.99 1.07 0.28
N LEU A 10 -2.40 0.32 -0.64
CA LEU A 10 -3.00 -0.04 -1.92
C LEU A 10 -4.00 -1.18 -1.71
N ALA A 11 -5.27 -0.83 -1.53
CA ALA A 11 -6.40 -1.74 -1.49
C ALA A 11 -7.13 -1.84 -2.85
N GLY A 12 -6.65 -1.10 -3.86
CA GLY A 12 -7.16 -1.09 -5.23
C GLY A 12 -6.80 -2.34 -6.03
N GLY A 13 -7.79 -2.88 -6.74
CA GLY A 13 -7.62 -3.95 -7.72
C GLY A 13 -8.93 -4.69 -7.93
N GLN A 14 -9.36 -4.87 -9.17
CA GLN A 14 -10.48 -5.74 -9.46
C GLN A 14 -10.05 -7.17 -9.07
N ALA A 15 -10.56 -7.70 -7.97
CA ALA A 15 -10.30 -9.06 -7.50
C ALA A 15 -10.96 -10.12 -8.42
N LEU A 16 -10.76 -9.99 -9.73
CA LEU A 16 -11.37 -10.79 -10.81
C LEU A 16 -11.07 -12.28 -10.68
N ARG A 17 -9.97 -12.63 -10.02
CA ARG A 17 -9.54 -14.03 -9.82
C ARG A 17 -10.03 -14.67 -8.52
N MET A 18 -10.73 -13.95 -7.65
CA MET A 18 -11.27 -14.47 -6.38
C MET A 18 -12.75 -14.13 -6.19
N GLY A 19 -13.53 -14.04 -7.27
CA GLY A 19 -14.99 -13.91 -7.19
C GLY A 19 -15.51 -12.50 -6.90
N GLY A 20 -14.66 -11.47 -6.92
CA GLY A 20 -15.04 -10.09 -6.61
C GLY A 20 -15.15 -9.84 -5.10
N GLY A 21 -14.28 -8.98 -4.58
CA GLY A 21 -14.23 -8.64 -3.16
C GLY A 21 -12.85 -8.12 -2.76
N ASP A 22 -12.81 -7.18 -1.83
CA ASP A 22 -11.54 -6.60 -1.39
C ASP A 22 -10.83 -7.61 -0.50
N LYS A 23 -9.74 -8.20 -1.00
CA LYS A 23 -8.93 -9.18 -0.27
C LYS A 23 -8.44 -8.67 1.09
N GLY A 24 -8.23 -7.35 1.21
CA GLY A 24 -7.85 -6.70 2.47
C GLY A 24 -8.92 -6.80 3.57
N LEU A 25 -10.19 -6.97 3.21
CA LEU A 25 -11.29 -7.11 4.17
C LEU A 25 -11.54 -8.57 4.57
N LEU A 26 -10.77 -9.52 4.03
CA LEU A 26 -10.87 -10.92 4.46
C LEU A 26 -10.45 -11.07 5.92
N PRO A 27 -11.10 -11.96 6.69
CA PRO A 27 -10.75 -12.21 8.08
C PRO A 27 -9.36 -12.86 8.18
N LEU A 28 -8.57 -12.38 9.13
CA LEU A 28 -7.28 -12.92 9.54
C LEU A 28 -7.16 -12.84 11.07
N GLY A 29 -7.36 -13.99 11.73
CA GLY A 29 -7.34 -14.06 13.20
C GLY A 29 -8.49 -13.26 13.82
N SER A 30 -8.16 -12.31 14.69
CA SER A 30 -9.13 -11.46 15.40
C SER A 30 -9.59 -10.21 14.64
N GLY A 31 -9.10 -10.00 13.42
CA GLY A 31 -9.43 -8.83 12.60
C GLY A 31 -9.41 -9.17 11.11
N ARG A 32 -9.39 -8.16 10.26
CA ARG A 32 -9.24 -8.27 8.80
C ARG A 32 -7.78 -8.08 8.42
N VAL A 33 -7.38 -8.53 7.23
CA VAL A 33 -5.99 -8.37 6.77
C VAL A 33 -5.54 -6.90 6.82
N ILE A 34 -6.40 -5.97 6.40
CA ILE A 34 -6.11 -4.53 6.40
C ILE A 34 -5.94 -3.96 7.82
N ASP A 35 -6.61 -4.51 8.83
CA ASP A 35 -6.44 -4.08 10.23
C ASP A 35 -4.98 -4.29 10.69
N HIS A 36 -4.41 -5.44 10.32
CA HIS A 36 -3.01 -5.75 10.64
C HIS A 36 -2.04 -4.85 9.88
N VAL A 37 -2.35 -4.51 8.63
CA VAL A 37 -1.54 -3.59 7.82
C VAL A 37 -1.56 -2.18 8.43
N ILE A 38 -2.74 -1.65 8.76
CA ILE A 38 -2.90 -0.33 9.39
C ILE A 38 -2.16 -0.31 10.73
N ALA A 39 -2.35 -1.31 11.58
CA ALA A 39 -1.71 -1.37 12.91
C ALA A 39 -0.17 -1.40 12.83
N ARG A 40 0.39 -1.95 11.76
CA ARG A 40 1.84 -2.00 11.55
C ARG A 40 2.38 -0.75 10.88
N LEU A 41 1.65 -0.15 9.95
CA LEU A 41 2.12 0.95 9.12
C LEU A 41 1.87 2.31 9.78
N ALA A 42 0.72 2.52 10.43
CA ALA A 42 0.35 3.80 11.03
C ALA A 42 1.40 4.39 12.00
N PRO A 43 2.07 3.61 12.87
CA PRO A 43 3.09 4.15 13.78
C PRO A 43 4.38 4.59 13.07
N GLN A 44 4.56 4.27 11.79
CA GLN A 44 5.76 4.54 11.02
C GLN A 44 5.59 5.72 10.04
N CYS A 45 4.41 6.36 10.01
CA CYS A 45 4.02 7.30 8.95
C CYS A 45 3.49 8.61 9.54
N GLY A 46 3.78 9.74 8.90
CA GLY A 46 3.27 11.04 9.33
C GLY A 46 1.78 11.21 9.01
N ALA A 47 1.34 10.68 7.88
CA ALA A 47 -0.06 10.58 7.48
C ALA A 47 -0.30 9.22 6.81
N LEU A 48 -1.52 8.68 6.93
CA LEU A 48 -1.90 7.40 6.35
C LEU A 48 -3.17 7.53 5.52
N ALA A 49 -3.19 6.94 4.32
CA ALA A 49 -4.37 6.86 3.45
C ALA A 49 -4.57 5.44 2.90
N ILE A 50 -5.77 5.18 2.38
CA ILE A 50 -6.09 3.94 1.68
C ILE A 50 -6.40 4.30 0.22
N ASN A 51 -5.72 3.70 -0.74
CA ASN A 51 -6.13 3.77 -2.13
C ASN A 51 -7.11 2.62 -2.44
N ALA A 52 -8.32 2.96 -2.87
CA ALA A 52 -9.35 2.00 -3.24
C ALA A 52 -10.32 2.60 -4.27
N ASN A 53 -10.84 1.76 -5.16
CA ASN A 53 -11.87 2.13 -6.12
C ASN A 53 -13.22 1.52 -5.72
N GLY A 54 -14.32 2.18 -6.07
CA GLY A 54 -15.67 1.76 -5.69
C GLY A 54 -16.20 2.57 -4.51
N ASP A 55 -17.04 1.96 -3.67
CA ASP A 55 -17.66 2.64 -2.53
C ASP A 55 -16.65 2.89 -1.38
N PRO A 56 -16.30 4.16 -1.08
CA PRO A 56 -15.37 4.48 0.01
C PRO A 56 -15.97 4.22 1.39
N ALA A 57 -17.30 4.10 1.53
CA ALA A 57 -17.95 3.84 2.82
C ALA A 57 -17.50 2.51 3.46
N ARG A 58 -16.99 1.58 2.64
CA ARG A 58 -16.41 0.30 3.07
C ARG A 58 -15.18 0.44 3.97
N PHE A 59 -14.50 1.58 3.91
CA PHE A 59 -13.32 1.90 4.71
C PHE A 59 -13.60 2.96 5.77
N ALA A 60 -14.86 3.42 5.91
CA ALA A 60 -15.23 4.51 6.81
C ALA A 60 -14.86 4.22 8.28
N GLU A 61 -14.91 2.95 8.69
CA GLU A 61 -14.56 2.53 10.04
C GLU A 61 -13.09 2.80 10.41
N PHE A 62 -12.19 2.92 9.42
CA PHE A 62 -10.77 3.19 9.67
C PHE A 62 -10.49 4.67 9.93
N SER A 63 -11.45 5.56 9.67
CA SER A 63 -11.26 7.02 9.78
C SER A 63 -10.03 7.52 9.00
N LEU A 64 -9.69 6.85 7.90
CA LEU A 64 -8.59 7.21 7.00
C LEU A 64 -9.13 7.79 5.69
N PRO A 65 -8.43 8.75 5.06
CA PRO A 65 -8.78 9.22 3.73
C PRO A 65 -8.70 8.07 2.72
N VAL A 66 -9.73 7.98 1.88
CA VAL A 66 -9.82 7.00 0.78
C VAL A 66 -9.53 7.71 -0.54
N LEU A 67 -8.44 7.31 -1.20
CA LEU A 67 -7.96 7.88 -2.46
C LEU A 67 -8.46 7.02 -3.63
N ALA A 68 -9.22 7.61 -4.55
CA ALA A 68 -9.58 6.97 -5.81
C ALA A 68 -8.44 7.08 -6.83
N ASP A 69 -8.37 6.14 -7.77
CA ASP A 69 -7.42 6.23 -8.87
C ASP A 69 -7.76 7.45 -9.77
N PRO A 70 -6.76 8.27 -10.15
CA PRO A 70 -7.00 9.49 -10.94
C PRO A 70 -7.33 9.21 -12.41
N VAL A 71 -7.02 8.01 -12.92
CA VAL A 71 -7.21 7.65 -14.33
C VAL A 71 -8.25 6.53 -14.47
N PRO A 72 -9.46 6.84 -14.98
CA PRO A 72 -10.46 5.82 -15.29
C PRO A 72 -9.93 4.82 -16.33
N GLY A 73 -10.13 3.52 -16.09
CA GLY A 73 -9.83 2.48 -17.09
C GLY A 73 -8.41 1.90 -17.06
N GLN A 74 -7.52 2.33 -16.16
CA GLN A 74 -6.24 1.67 -15.88
C GLN A 74 -6.25 1.01 -14.48
N PRO A 75 -6.85 -0.19 -14.31
CA PRO A 75 -7.01 -0.84 -13.00
C PRO A 75 -5.71 -1.52 -12.50
N GLY A 76 -4.55 -0.90 -12.76
CA GLY A 76 -3.24 -1.44 -12.42
C GLY A 76 -2.70 -0.84 -11.11
N PRO A 77 -1.80 -1.55 -10.41
CA PRO A 77 -1.14 -1.04 -9.21
C PRO A 77 -0.47 0.34 -9.37
N LEU A 78 -0.08 0.69 -10.59
CA LEU A 78 0.53 1.99 -10.91
C LEU A 78 -0.44 3.17 -10.76
N ALA A 79 -1.75 2.98 -11.00
CA ALA A 79 -2.74 4.03 -10.82
C ALA A 79 -2.88 4.41 -9.33
N GLY A 80 -2.84 3.41 -8.44
CA GLY A 80 -2.83 3.63 -7.00
C GLY A 80 -1.54 4.28 -6.50
N ILE A 81 -0.38 3.96 -7.11
CA ILE A 81 0.89 4.66 -6.80
C ILE A 81 0.82 6.12 -7.23
N LEU A 82 0.26 6.41 -8.41
CA LEU A 82 0.06 7.79 -8.86
C LEU A 82 -0.86 8.57 -7.90
N ALA A 83 -1.98 7.98 -7.48
CA ALA A 83 -2.86 8.56 -6.48
C ALA A 83 -2.12 8.87 -5.16
N ALA A 84 -1.23 7.97 -4.74
CA ALA A 84 -0.41 8.15 -3.54
C ALA A 84 0.59 9.31 -3.69
N MET A 85 1.24 9.44 -4.85
CA MET A 85 2.17 10.52 -5.16
C MET A 85 1.47 11.88 -5.19
N ASP A 86 0.30 11.97 -5.84
CA ASP A 86 -0.48 13.21 -5.91
C ASP A 86 -0.95 13.66 -4.52
N TRP A 87 -1.41 12.71 -3.69
CA TRP A 87 -1.80 13.00 -2.31
C TRP A 87 -0.62 13.47 -1.45
N ALA A 88 0.53 12.79 -1.54
CA ALA A 88 1.73 13.19 -0.83
C ALA A 88 2.24 14.58 -1.26
N ALA A 89 2.19 14.89 -2.56
CA ALA A 89 2.52 16.21 -3.09
C ALA A 89 1.59 17.30 -2.53
N GLY A 90 0.29 17.01 -2.39
CA GLY A 90 -0.68 17.90 -1.73
C GLY A 90 -0.38 18.17 -0.25
N LEU A 91 0.32 17.26 0.43
CA LEU A 91 0.82 17.42 1.80
C LEU A 91 2.20 18.11 1.86
N GLY A 92 2.80 18.46 0.73
CA GLY A 92 4.15 19.02 0.64
C GLY A 92 5.27 18.00 0.85
N ALA A 93 4.97 16.69 0.77
CA ALA A 93 5.95 15.63 0.92
C ALA A 93 6.61 15.29 -0.42
N GLY A 94 7.95 15.20 -0.44
CA GLY A 94 8.72 14.79 -1.62
C GLY A 94 8.84 13.27 -1.82
N VAL A 95 8.31 12.49 -0.88
CA VAL A 95 8.36 11.02 -0.88
C VAL A 95 7.06 10.44 -0.30
N VAL A 96 6.67 9.26 -0.75
CA VAL A 96 5.52 8.50 -0.24
C VAL A 96 5.89 7.03 -0.15
N VAL A 97 5.43 6.34 0.89
CA VAL A 97 5.59 4.88 1.03
C VAL A 97 4.28 4.20 0.68
N THR A 98 4.31 3.22 -0.22
CA THR A 98 3.13 2.41 -0.54
C THR A 98 3.29 0.98 -0.05
N ALA A 99 2.19 0.38 0.41
CA ALA A 99 2.14 -1.01 0.83
C ALA A 99 0.86 -1.68 0.36
N ALA A 100 0.92 -2.98 0.04
CA ALA A 100 -0.26 -3.73 -0.36
C ALA A 100 -1.18 -4.03 0.84
N ALA A 101 -2.49 -3.93 0.65
CA ALA A 101 -3.49 -4.21 1.69
C ALA A 101 -3.54 -5.68 2.14
N ASP A 102 -2.90 -6.59 1.41
CA ASP A 102 -2.85 -8.03 1.68
C ASP A 102 -1.55 -8.51 2.35
N SER A 103 -0.72 -7.57 2.84
CA SER A 103 0.57 -7.85 3.46
C SER A 103 0.52 -7.66 5.00
N PRO A 104 -0.17 -8.50 5.77
CA PRO A 104 -0.42 -8.29 7.22
C PRO A 104 0.83 -8.38 8.09
N PHE A 105 1.96 -8.83 7.53
CA PHE A 105 3.21 -9.08 8.26
C PHE A 105 4.31 -8.07 7.93
N LEU A 106 3.94 -6.83 7.55
CA LEU A 106 4.93 -5.78 7.29
C LEU A 106 5.94 -5.64 8.45
N PRO A 107 7.22 -5.42 8.14
CA PRO A 107 8.21 -5.08 9.16
C PRO A 107 7.78 -3.82 9.93
N ARG A 108 8.11 -3.76 11.22
CA ARG A 108 7.86 -2.57 12.06
C ARG A 108 8.86 -1.43 11.81
N ASP A 109 9.88 -1.70 11.00
CA ASP A 109 10.95 -0.80 10.60
C ASP A 109 10.97 -0.58 9.07
N LEU A 110 9.89 -0.95 8.37
CA LEU A 110 9.79 -0.87 6.91
C LEU A 110 10.07 0.54 6.40
N VAL A 111 9.39 1.54 6.94
CA VAL A 111 9.51 2.93 6.47
C VAL A 111 10.92 3.44 6.71
N ALA A 112 11.46 3.21 7.92
CA ALA A 112 12.82 3.60 8.27
C ALA A 112 13.86 2.97 7.32
N ARG A 113 13.70 1.69 6.98
CA ARG A 113 14.58 0.99 6.05
C ARG A 113 14.47 1.50 4.62
N LEU A 114 13.26 1.79 4.14
CA LEU A 114 13.06 2.34 2.79
C LEU A 114 13.62 3.76 2.68
N VAL A 115 13.39 4.61 3.69
CA VAL A 115 13.95 5.97 3.73
C VAL A 115 15.48 5.92 3.77
N ALA A 116 16.07 5.07 4.61
CA ALA A 116 17.52 4.92 4.68
C ALA A 116 18.14 4.37 3.39
N ALA A 117 17.41 3.54 2.65
CA ALA A 117 17.85 2.98 1.37
C ALA A 117 17.61 3.91 0.18
N THR A 118 16.84 4.99 0.34
CA THR A 118 16.55 5.93 -0.73
C THR A 118 17.73 6.89 -0.89
N THR A 119 18.60 6.60 -1.86
CA THR A 119 19.72 7.48 -2.18
C THR A 119 19.36 8.50 -3.26
N GLU A 120 18.76 8.11 -4.41
CA GLU A 120 18.43 9.08 -5.49
C GLU A 120 17.24 8.69 -6.41
N GLY A 121 16.51 7.59 -6.18
CA GLY A 121 15.51 7.12 -7.16
C GLY A 121 14.38 6.22 -6.64
N GLY A 122 14.30 6.00 -5.33
CA GLY A 122 13.31 5.13 -4.68
C GLY A 122 13.91 3.81 -4.18
N ALA A 123 13.14 3.09 -3.37
CA ALA A 123 13.52 1.81 -2.79
C ALA A 123 12.36 0.81 -2.92
N VAL A 124 12.67 -0.46 -3.17
CA VAL A 124 11.69 -1.54 -3.25
C VAL A 124 11.96 -2.55 -2.14
N ALA A 125 10.90 -2.97 -1.44
CA ALA A 125 10.99 -4.02 -0.45
C ALA A 125 11.04 -5.41 -1.13
N GLU A 126 12.03 -6.20 -0.75
CA GLU A 126 12.16 -7.59 -1.18
C GLU A 126 12.02 -8.53 0.02
N SER A 127 11.40 -9.68 -0.21
CA SER A 127 11.21 -10.73 0.80
C SER A 127 11.57 -12.10 0.22
N PRO A 128 12.13 -13.03 1.02
CA PRO A 128 12.31 -14.41 0.59
C PRO A 128 10.98 -15.10 0.30
N ASP A 129 10.90 -15.87 -0.78
CA ASP A 129 9.89 -16.91 -0.93
C ASP A 129 10.20 -18.14 -0.05
N GLY A 130 9.30 -19.13 -0.02
CA GLY A 130 9.50 -20.38 0.72
C GLY A 130 10.71 -21.23 0.27
N THR A 131 11.42 -20.82 -0.78
CA THR A 131 12.68 -21.45 -1.25
C THR A 131 13.92 -20.61 -0.91
N GLY A 132 13.75 -19.50 -0.19
CA GLY A 132 14.82 -18.58 0.18
C GLY A 132 15.22 -17.59 -0.92
N ARG A 133 14.53 -17.56 -2.07
CA ARG A 133 14.82 -16.61 -3.14
C ARG A 133 14.20 -15.25 -2.83
N MET A 134 15.01 -14.18 -2.91
CA MET A 134 14.49 -12.82 -2.80
C MET A 134 13.51 -12.54 -3.93
N ARG A 135 12.32 -12.07 -3.56
CA ARG A 135 11.28 -11.60 -4.46
C ARG A 135 10.94 -10.18 -4.06
N ALA A 136 11.10 -9.24 -4.99
CA ALA A 136 10.42 -7.96 -4.88
C ALA A 136 8.90 -8.19 -4.74
N HIS A 137 8.26 -7.54 -3.77
CA HIS A 137 6.80 -7.50 -3.69
C HIS A 137 6.24 -6.76 -4.93
N PRO A 138 5.12 -7.22 -5.51
CA PRO A 138 5.05 -7.53 -6.94
C PRO A 138 4.84 -6.33 -7.87
N THR A 139 5.69 -6.22 -8.90
CA THR A 139 5.24 -6.00 -10.28
C THR A 139 5.42 -7.30 -11.08
N ARG A 140 4.35 -7.66 -11.80
CA ARG A 140 4.17 -8.91 -12.54
C ARG A 140 5.28 -9.14 -13.58
N PRO A 141 5.91 -10.33 -13.68
CA PRO A 141 6.46 -10.76 -14.95
C PRO A 141 5.33 -11.39 -15.78
N VAL A 142 4.87 -10.68 -16.80
CA VAL A 142 4.19 -11.32 -17.93
C VAL A 142 5.28 -12.04 -18.72
N ARG A 143 5.19 -13.36 -18.85
CA ARG A 143 5.85 -14.07 -19.94
C ARG A 143 4.78 -14.60 -20.89
N ALA A 144 5.10 -14.39 -22.17
CA ALA A 144 4.35 -14.79 -23.36
C ALA A 144 4.04 -16.28 -23.38
#